data_AF-A0A382IWU6-F1
#
_entry.id   AF-A0A382IWU6-F1
#
_cell.length_a   1.000
_cell.length_b   1.000
_cell.length_c   1.000
_cell.angle_alpha   90.00
_cell.angle_beta   90.00
_cell.angle_gamma   90.00
#
_symmetry.space_group_name_H-M   'P 1'
#
loop_
_entity.id
_entity.type
_entity.pdbx_description
1 polymer ?
#
loop_
_entity_poly.entity_id
_entity_poly.type
_entity_poly.pdbx_seq_one_letter_code
_entity_poly.pdbx_strand_id
1 'polypeptide(L)'
;MVNENEPMICTGGNMATNYPSKRTFVCTNHVALAIWVFMAAIVMTCPALVSAQQTTQNELVTFSRDIAPILQRSCQECHRPGSVAPMS
;
A
#
# COMPACT_ATOMS: atom_id res chain seq x y z
N MET A 1 11.40 -27.83 6.33
CA MET A 1 11.66 -27.16 7.62
C MET A 1 13.13 -26.86 7.67
N VAL A 2 13.51 -25.62 7.36
CA VAL A 2 14.83 -25.04 7.65
C VAL A 2 14.51 -23.72 8.34
N ASN A 3 14.83 -23.63 9.62
CA ASN A 3 14.71 -22.45 10.46
C ASN A 3 15.97 -22.44 11.34
N GLU A 4 16.94 -21.63 10.92
CA GLU A 4 18.19 -21.34 11.63
C GLU A 4 18.49 -19.88 11.26
N ASN A 5 18.13 -18.92 12.12
CA ASN A 5 18.97 -18.54 13.25
C ASN A 5 20.36 -18.11 12.80
N GLU A 6 20.49 -16.87 12.29
CA GLU A 6 21.46 -15.94 12.86
C GLU A 6 21.06 -14.46 12.65
N PRO A 7 21.40 -13.58 13.62
CA PRO A 7 21.00 -12.19 13.68
C PRO A 7 22.03 -11.27 12.99
N MET A 8 21.56 -10.46 12.04
CA MET A 8 22.37 -9.37 11.52
C MET A 8 22.25 -8.16 12.47
N ILE A 9 23.12 -8.15 13.48
CA ILE A 9 23.41 -6.99 14.33
C ILE A 9 24.56 -6.20 13.72
N CYS A 10 24.29 -4.96 13.32
CA CYS A 10 25.28 -3.88 13.20
C CYS A 10 24.57 -2.57 13.63
N THR A 11 24.48 -2.27 14.92
CA THR A 11 25.44 -1.46 15.70
C THR A 11 25.38 0.05 15.39
N GLY A 12 24.99 0.84 16.40
CA GLY A 12 25.67 2.08 16.75
C GLY A 12 24.91 3.40 16.50
N GLY A 13 24.76 4.22 17.55
CA GLY A 13 24.56 5.66 17.33
C GLY A 13 23.85 6.53 18.37
N ASN A 14 24.12 6.36 19.67
CA ASN A 14 24.24 7.40 20.71
C ASN A 14 23.32 8.65 20.68
N MET A 15 22.43 8.62 21.65
CA MET A 15 21.45 9.59 22.11
C MET A 15 22.06 10.50 23.19
N ALA A 16 22.55 11.67 22.82
CA ALA A 16 22.82 12.87 23.64
C ALA A 16 23.40 13.91 22.66
N THR A 17 22.98 15.17 22.52
CA THR A 17 22.76 16.21 23.52
C THR A 17 22.19 17.43 22.78
N ASN A 18 20.92 17.78 22.96
CA ASN A 18 20.54 19.20 22.98
C ASN A 18 19.08 19.37 23.43
N TYR A 19 18.90 19.89 24.64
CA TYR A 19 17.66 20.56 25.01
C TYR A 19 17.95 22.07 24.91
N PRO A 20 17.60 22.75 23.80
CA PRO A 20 17.83 24.19 23.72
C PRO A 20 16.61 24.95 24.24
N SER A 21 16.94 25.95 25.04
CA SER A 21 16.10 26.89 25.79
C SER A 21 14.82 27.40 25.10
N LYS A 22 13.87 27.90 25.89
CA LYS A 22 12.54 28.34 25.44
C LYS A 22 12.57 29.52 24.42
N ARG A 23 13.71 30.21 24.27
CA ARG A 23 13.92 31.27 23.25
C ARG A 23 14.25 30.73 21.86
N THR A 24 14.96 29.61 21.77
CA THR A 24 15.16 28.89 20.51
C THR A 24 13.88 28.19 20.03
N PHE A 25 12.95 27.88 20.93
CA PHE A 25 11.68 27.21 20.58
C PHE A 25 10.78 28.06 19.68
N VAL A 26 10.64 29.37 19.91
CA VAL A 26 9.73 30.22 19.10
C VAL A 26 10.30 30.47 17.70
N CYS A 27 11.60 30.72 17.57
CA CYS A 27 12.22 30.97 16.27
C CYS A 27 12.36 29.69 15.45
N THR A 28 12.77 28.57 16.08
CA THR A 28 12.79 27.26 15.42
C THR A 28 11.37 26.78 15.07
N ASN A 29 10.35 27.08 15.88
CA ASN A 29 8.97 26.75 15.56
C ASN A 29 8.41 27.62 14.42
N HIS A 30 8.68 28.93 14.38
CA HIS A 30 8.28 29.78 13.25
C HIS A 30 9.00 29.41 11.94
N VAL A 31 10.29 29.08 12.01
CA VAL A 31 11.07 28.63 10.85
C VAL A 31 10.61 27.24 10.41
N ALA A 32 10.35 26.32 11.34
CA ALA A 32 9.79 25.00 11.02
C ALA A 32 8.37 25.10 10.42
N LEU A 33 7.52 26.00 10.94
CA LEU A 33 6.20 26.27 10.38
C LEU A 33 6.30 26.88 8.98
N ALA A 34 7.22 27.82 8.75
CA ALA A 34 7.43 28.41 7.44
C ALA A 34 7.94 27.38 6.41
N ILE A 35 8.86 26.50 6.81
CA ILE A 35 9.36 25.40 5.96
C ILE A 35 8.23 24.41 5.63
N TRP A 36 7.39 24.06 6.62
CA TRP A 36 6.24 23.19 6.42
C TRP A 36 5.22 23.78 5.44
N VAL A 37 4.89 25.07 5.58
CA VAL A 37 3.98 25.77 4.67
C VAL A 37 4.55 25.86 3.26
N PHE A 38 5.86 26.14 3.12
CA PHE A 38 6.52 26.22 1.83
C PHE A 38 6.55 24.86 1.12
N MET A 39 6.87 23.78 1.84
CA MET A 39 6.82 22.41 1.31
C MET A 39 5.38 22.00 0.91
N ALA A 40 4.37 22.35 1.71
CA ALA A 40 2.97 22.10 1.36
C ALA A 40 2.54 22.87 0.10
N ALA A 41 2.97 24.13 -0.05
CA ALA A 41 2.70 24.94 -1.23
C ALA A 41 3.36 24.37 -2.50
N ILE A 42 4.58 23.83 -2.39
CA ILE A 42 5.27 23.15 -3.49
C ILE A 42 4.52 21.89 -3.92
N VAL A 43 4.05 21.07 -2.96
CA VAL A 43 3.26 19.87 -3.25
C VAL A 43 1.94 20.22 -3.94
N MET A 44 1.33 21.36 -3.62
CA MET A 44 0.02 21.78 -4.16
C MET A 44 0.09 22.30 -5.61
N THR A 45 1.27 22.70 -6.10
CA THR A 45 1.46 23.21 -7.48
C THR A 45 1.90 22.13 -8.48
N CYS A 46 2.12 20.90 -8.01
CA CYS A 46 2.55 19.78 -8.84
C CYS A 46 1.52 18.63 -8.81
N PRO A 47 0.56 18.56 -9.75
CA PRO A 47 -0.38 17.43 -9.83
C PRO A 47 0.29 16.10 -10.21
N ALA A 48 1.59 16.11 -10.53
CA ALA A 48 2.35 14.94 -10.96
C ALA A 48 2.53 13.86 -9.87
N LEU A 49 2.35 14.20 -8.58
CA LEU A 49 2.55 13.27 -7.45
C LEU A 49 1.32 12.38 -7.15
N VAL A 50 0.17 12.65 -7.77
CA VAL A 50 -1.11 11.93 -7.56
C VAL A 50 -1.29 10.73 -8.51
N SER A 51 -0.29 10.39 -9.32
CA SER A 51 -0.37 9.23 -10.23
C SER A 51 0.59 8.10 -9.85
N ALA A 52 0.54 7.68 -8.58
CA ALA A 52 1.27 6.50 -8.12
C ALA A 52 0.35 5.52 -7.35
N GLN A 53 -0.93 5.44 -7.74
CA GLN A 53 -1.76 4.30 -7.38
C GLN A 53 -1.35 3.11 -8.29
N GLN A 54 -0.13 2.62 -8.13
CA GLN A 54 0.21 1.29 -8.62
C GLN A 54 -0.48 0.30 -7.69
N THR A 55 -1.78 0.13 -7.88
CA THR A 55 -2.46 -1.10 -7.52
C THR A 55 -1.63 -2.18 -8.17
N THR A 56 -0.85 -2.93 -7.39
CA THR A 56 -0.38 -4.24 -7.80
C THR A 56 -1.61 -4.92 -8.34
N GLN A 57 -1.68 -5.05 -9.67
CA GLN A 57 -2.80 -5.65 -10.37
C GLN A 57 -2.74 -7.13 -10.00
N ASN A 58 -3.17 -7.47 -8.78
CA ASN A 58 -3.96 -8.66 -8.63
C ASN A 58 -5.21 -8.34 -9.44
N GLU A 59 -5.10 -8.63 -10.74
CA GLU A 59 -6.14 -8.41 -11.73
C GLU A 59 -7.44 -8.82 -11.06
N LEU A 60 -8.35 -7.87 -10.86
CA LEU A 60 -9.56 -8.10 -10.06
C LEU A 60 -10.26 -9.31 -10.67
N VAL A 61 -10.15 -10.46 -10.01
CA VAL A 61 -10.75 -11.70 -10.48
C VAL A 61 -12.24 -11.53 -10.24
N THR A 62 -12.99 -11.48 -11.33
CA THR A 62 -14.44 -11.31 -11.27
C THR A 62 -15.12 -12.60 -11.71
N PHE A 63 -16.25 -12.89 -11.08
CA PHE A 63 -17.01 -14.07 -11.42
C PHE A 63 -17.37 -14.12 -12.91
N SER A 64 -17.89 -13.02 -13.45
CA SER A 64 -18.38 -12.97 -14.83
C SER A 64 -17.28 -13.15 -15.87
N ARG A 65 -16.08 -12.58 -15.65
CA ARG A 65 -14.99 -12.63 -16.64
C ARG A 65 -14.14 -13.88 -16.52
N ASP A 66 -13.83 -14.30 -15.29
CA ASP A 66 -12.75 -15.25 -15.06
C ASP A 66 -13.29 -16.64 -14.66
N ILE A 67 -14.42 -16.69 -13.96
CA ILE A 67 -14.94 -17.92 -13.36
C ILE A 67 -16.08 -18.51 -14.21
N ALA A 68 -17.06 -17.70 -14.61
CA ALA A 68 -18.21 -18.10 -15.41
C ALA A 68 -17.84 -18.88 -16.70
N PRO A 69 -16.88 -18.46 -17.53
CA PRO A 69 -16.53 -19.22 -18.74
C PRO A 69 -15.93 -20.60 -18.42
N ILE A 70 -15.25 -20.75 -17.28
CA ILE A 70 -14.70 -22.05 -16.85
C ILE A 70 -15.84 -22.99 -16.43
N LEU A 71 -16.80 -22.50 -15.64
CA LEU A 71 -17.96 -23.32 -15.26
C LEU A 71 -18.82 -23.69 -16.47
N GLN A 72 -19.00 -22.77 -17.41
CA GLN A 72 -19.78 -23.01 -18.63
C GLN A 72 -19.17 -24.12 -19.48
N ARG A 73 -17.86 -24.05 -19.78
CA ARG A 73 -17.21 -25.04 -20.65
C ARG A 73 -16.98 -26.41 -20.00
N SER A 74 -16.74 -26.44 -18.69
CA SER A 74 -16.33 -27.67 -18.00
C SER A 74 -17.47 -28.36 -17.27
N CYS A 75 -18.45 -27.60 -16.77
CA CYS A 75 -19.46 -28.14 -15.87
C CYS A 75 -20.88 -28.07 -16.44
N GLN A 76 -21.25 -27.00 -17.15
CA GLN A 76 -22.62 -26.85 -17.66
C GLN A 76 -23.00 -27.84 -18.76
N GLU A 77 -22.03 -28.52 -19.37
CA GLU A 77 -22.28 -29.62 -20.30
C GLU A 77 -23.10 -30.74 -19.65
N CYS A 78 -22.79 -31.09 -18.40
CA CYS A 78 -23.54 -32.08 -17.62
C CYS A 78 -24.55 -31.42 -16.70
N HIS A 79 -24.25 -30.21 -16.20
CA HIS A 79 -25.03 -29.54 -15.19
C HIS A 79 -26.09 -28.56 -15.72
N ARG A 80 -26.81 -28.96 -16.77
CA ARG A 80 -27.87 -28.16 -17.39
C ARG A 80 -29.24 -28.47 -16.77
N PRO A 81 -30.19 -27.51 -16.72
CA PRO A 81 -31.56 -27.80 -16.33
C PRO A 81 -32.17 -28.94 -17.15
N GLY A 82 -32.79 -29.91 -16.48
CA GLY A 82 -33.34 -31.12 -17.12
C GLY A 82 -32.30 -32.18 -17.48
N SER A 83 -31.02 -31.99 -17.13
CA SER A 83 -29.96 -32.99 -17.24
C SER A 83 -29.70 -33.70 -15.91
N VAL A 84 -28.75 -34.63 -15.90
CA VAL A 84 -28.47 -35.53 -14.76
C VAL A 84 -28.02 -34.80 -13.49
N ALA A 85 -27.51 -33.57 -13.59
CA ALA A 85 -26.98 -32.85 -12.42
C ALA A 85 -27.25 -31.34 -12.47
N PRO A 86 -28.43 -30.81 -12.17
CA PRO A 86 -28.65 -29.36 -12.21
C PRO A 86 -27.75 -28.60 -11.21
N MET A 87 -27.16 -27.48 -11.63
CA MET A 87 -26.60 -26.49 -10.69
C MET A 87 -27.76 -25.70 -10.07
N SER A 88 -27.96 -25.79 -8.75
CA SER A 88 -28.99 -25.07 -7.98
C SER A 88 -28.36 -24.07 -7.01
#